data_AF-A0A7Z0LC97-F1
#
_entry.id   AF-A0A7Z0LC97-F1
#
_cell.length_a   1.000
_cell.length_b   1.000
_cell.length_c   1.000
_cell.angle_alpha   90.00
_cell.angle_beta   90.00
_cell.angle_gamma   90.00
#
_symmetry.space_group_name_H-M   'P 1'
#
loop_
_entity.id
_entity.type
_entity.pdbx_description
1 polymer ?
#
loop_
_entity_poly.entity_id
_entity_poly.type
_entity_poly.pdbx_seq_one_letter_code
_entity_poly.pdbx_strand_id
1 'polypeptide(L)'
;MKEEELLDSYYNLLLSSELRSDERELLLSYKQDLQFSNKNWKSRFLNLVEDIRCLSLRKMKQEKLSPELADFYKKVAFLGKVEEEQARGLASLGIFFH
;
A
#
# COMPACT_ATOMS: atom_id res chain seq x y z
N MET A 1 -2.48 -1.31 -12.28
CA MET A 1 -3.69 -1.56 -11.48
C MET A 1 -4.40 -0.23 -11.34
N LYS A 2 -5.70 -0.19 -11.60
CA LYS A 2 -6.50 1.04 -11.48
C LYS A 2 -6.77 1.37 -10.02
N GLU A 3 -7.12 2.62 -9.73
CA GLU A 3 -7.53 3.06 -8.39
C GLU A 3 -8.68 2.20 -7.83
N GLU A 4 -9.62 1.83 -8.69
CA GLU A 4 -10.76 0.97 -8.36
C GLU A 4 -10.32 -0.40 -7.84
N GLU A 5 -9.39 -1.04 -8.56
CA GLU A 5 -8.86 -2.34 -8.20
C GLU A 5 -8.05 -2.31 -6.89
N LEU A 6 -7.40 -1.18 -6.59
CA LEU A 6 -6.66 -0.95 -5.34
C LEU A 6 -7.61 -0.78 -4.16
N LEU A 7 -8.67 0.02 -4.34
CA LEU A 7 -9.72 0.22 -3.34
C LEU A 7 -10.47 -1.08 -3.05
N ASP A 8 -10.87 -1.82 -4.07
CA ASP A 8 -11.52 -3.13 -3.90
C ASP A 8 -10.60 -4.11 -3.17
N SER A 9 -9.31 -4.17 -3.54
CA SER A 9 -8.34 -5.02 -2.85
C SER A 9 -8.20 -4.64 -1.37
N TYR A 10 -8.24 -3.35 -1.04
CA TYR A 10 -8.18 -2.85 0.33
C TYR A 10 -9.46 -3.18 1.13
N TYR A 11 -10.64 -2.99 0.54
CA TYR A 11 -11.91 -3.30 1.19
C TYR A 11 -12.10 -4.80 1.40
N ASN A 12 -11.70 -5.63 0.43
CA ASN A 12 -11.70 -7.09 0.59
C ASN A 12 -10.77 -7.53 1.72
N LEU A 13 -9.59 -6.93 1.82
CA LEU A 13 -8.66 -7.19 2.92
C LEU A 13 -9.29 -6.84 4.27
N LEU A 14 -9.97 -5.70 4.39
CA LEU A 14 -10.70 -5.32 5.61
C LEU A 14 -11.78 -6.34 6.03
N LEU A 15 -12.35 -7.10 5.10
CA LEU A 15 -13.38 -8.11 5.37
C LEU A 15 -12.80 -9.48 5.76
N SER A 16 -11.50 -9.69 5.59
CA SER A 16 -10.85 -10.96 5.89
C SER A 16 -10.93 -11.33 7.36
N SER A 17 -11.27 -12.59 7.68
CA SER A 17 -11.23 -13.12 9.06
C SER A 17 -9.81 -13.39 9.55
N GLU A 18 -8.84 -13.53 8.63
CA GLU A 18 -7.47 -13.96 8.92
C GLU A 18 -6.56 -12.80 9.37
N LEU A 19 -7.06 -11.57 9.29
CA LEU A 19 -6.38 -10.41 9.83
C LEU A 19 -6.32 -10.45 11.36
N ARG A 20 -5.14 -10.16 11.89
CA ARG A 20 -4.98 -9.92 13.33
C ARG A 20 -5.54 -8.57 13.74
N SER A 21 -5.80 -8.42 15.04
CA SER A 21 -6.43 -7.23 15.60
C SER A 21 -5.66 -5.94 15.30
N ASP A 22 -4.33 -5.95 15.43
CA ASP A 22 -3.48 -4.77 15.20
C ASP A 22 -3.39 -4.39 13.71
N GLU A 23 -3.35 -5.40 12.84
CA GLU A 23 -3.43 -5.22 11.39
C GLU A 23 -4.76 -4.62 10.96
N ARG A 24 -5.86 -5.15 11.52
CA ARG A 24 -7.21 -4.64 11.27
C ARG A 24 -7.36 -3.21 11.78
N GLU A 25 -6.87 -2.89 12.97
CA GLU A 25 -6.88 -1.52 13.51
C GLU A 25 -6.13 -0.56 12.59
N LEU A 26 -4.94 -0.96 12.12
CA LEU A 26 -4.18 -0.16 11.15
C LEU A 26 -5.01 0.10 9.89
N LEU A 27 -5.57 -0.94 9.26
CA LEU A 27 -6.39 -0.76 8.06
C LEU A 27 -7.60 0.13 8.35
N LEU A 28 -8.34 -0.11 9.44
CA LEU A 28 -9.53 0.67 9.79
C LEU A 28 -9.23 2.16 9.99
N SER A 29 -8.04 2.50 10.48
CA SER A 29 -7.61 3.90 10.65
C SER A 29 -7.57 4.68 9.32
N TYR A 30 -7.42 3.98 8.19
CA TYR A 30 -7.39 4.55 6.85
C TYR A 30 -8.73 4.50 6.11
N LYS A 31 -9.78 3.88 6.68
CA LYS A 31 -11.07 3.64 5.98
C LYS A 31 -11.76 4.92 5.49
N GLN A 32 -11.68 6.01 6.26
CA GLN A 32 -12.29 7.28 5.85
C GLN A 32 -11.47 7.99 4.76
N ASP A 33 -10.16 7.80 4.78
CA ASP A 33 -9.25 8.39 3.81
C ASP A 33 -9.25 7.65 2.47
N LEU A 34 -9.45 6.34 2.49
CA LEU A 34 -9.40 5.49 1.31
C LEU A 34 -10.78 5.31 0.65
N GLN A 35 -11.34 6.43 0.17
CA GLN A 35 -12.60 6.48 -0.57
C GLN A 35 -12.41 7.16 -1.92
N PHE A 36 -13.15 6.74 -2.93
CA PHE A 36 -13.14 7.32 -4.29
C PHE A 36 -13.37 8.83 -4.33
N SER A 37 -14.13 9.37 -3.39
CA SER A 37 -14.46 10.79 -3.31
C SER A 37 -13.29 11.64 -2.76
N ASN A 38 -12.25 11.02 -2.22
CA ASN A 38 -11.14 11.73 -1.60
C ASN A 38 -10.04 12.08 -2.61
N LYS A 39 -9.87 13.37 -2.93
CA LYS A 39 -8.80 13.85 -3.83
C LYS A 39 -7.39 13.54 -3.34
N ASN A 40 -7.21 13.32 -2.04
CA ASN A 40 -5.92 12.98 -1.43
C ASN A 40 -5.72 11.46 -1.30
N TRP A 41 -6.61 10.65 -1.87
CA TRP A 41 -6.59 9.19 -1.75
C TRP A 41 -5.22 8.58 -2.03
N LYS A 42 -4.57 8.94 -3.16
CA LYS A 42 -3.28 8.34 -3.56
C LYS A 42 -2.19 8.57 -2.51
N SER A 43 -2.11 9.79 -1.95
CA SER A 43 -1.16 10.12 -0.89
C SER A 43 -1.45 9.32 0.39
N ARG A 44 -2.72 9.23 0.78
CA ARG A 44 -3.15 8.43 1.93
C ARG A 44 -2.88 6.94 1.74
N PHE A 45 -3.05 6.43 0.53
CA PHE A 45 -2.75 5.06 0.18
C PHE A 45 -1.26 4.75 0.33
N LEU A 46 -0.38 5.64 -0.14
CA LEU A 46 1.07 5.49 0.05
C LEU A 46 1.46 5.50 1.53
N ASN A 47 0.84 6.35 2.35
CA ASN A 47 1.06 6.34 3.79
C ASN A 47 0.63 5.01 4.43
N LEU A 48 -0.50 4.43 4.00
CA LEU A 48 -0.91 3.10 4.45
C LEU A 48 0.16 2.04 4.12
N VAL A 49 0.71 2.06 2.90
CA VAL A 49 1.76 1.12 2.49
C VAL A 49 3.00 1.25 3.38
N GLU A 50 3.41 2.48 3.69
CA GLU A 50 4.54 2.73 4.60
C GLU A 50 4.25 2.30 6.04
N ASP A 51 3.03 2.51 6.54
CA ASP A 51 2.66 2.07 7.88
C ASP A 51 2.59 0.55 7.99
N ILE A 52 2.16 -0.16 6.93
CA ILE A 52 2.23 -1.63 6.86
C ILE A 52 3.69 -2.10 6.89
N ARG A 53 4.60 -1.42 6.17
CA ARG A 53 6.04 -1.69 6.23
C ARG A 53 6.58 -1.50 7.65
N CYS A 54 6.24 -0.39 8.30
CA CYS A 54 6.62 -0.11 9.67
C CYS A 54 6.06 -1.14 10.65
N LEU A 55 4.81 -1.59 10.47
CA LEU A 55 4.23 -2.69 11.24
C LEU A 55 5.04 -3.98 11.06
N SER A 56 5.36 -4.34 9.82
CA SER A 56 6.19 -5.52 9.53
C SER A 56 7.54 -5.47 10.25
N LEU A 57 8.22 -4.31 10.23
CA LEU A 57 9.51 -4.12 10.90
C LEU A 57 9.39 -4.23 12.42
N ARG A 58 8.34 -3.63 13.01
CA ARG A 58 8.08 -3.75 14.46
C ARG A 58 7.82 -5.19 14.88
N LYS A 59 7.12 -5.96 14.04
CA LYS A 59 6.78 -7.36 14.32
C LYS A 59 7.89 -8.35 13.96
N MET A 60 8.91 -7.96 13.19
CA MET A 60 9.92 -8.88 12.61
C MET A 60 10.62 -9.82 13.61
N LYS A 61 10.71 -9.44 14.90
CA LYS A 61 11.30 -10.27 15.96
C LYS A 61 10.29 -11.13 16.75
N GLN A 62 9.00 -10.91 16.55
CA GLN A 62 7.90 -11.54 17.29
C GLN A 62 7.06 -12.43 16.38
N GLU A 63 6.61 -11.90 15.25
CA GLU A 63 5.78 -12.62 14.28
C GLU A 63 5.79 -11.96 12.89
N LYS A 64 5.50 -12.73 11.84
CA LYS A 64 5.33 -12.21 10.47
C LYS A 64 3.94 -11.60 10.30
N LEU A 65 3.75 -10.67 9.35
CA LEU A 65 2.42 -10.22 8.90
C LEU A 65 1.50 -11.39 8.54
N SER A 66 0.17 -11.22 8.66
CA SER A 66 -0.78 -12.24 8.21
C SER A 66 -0.57 -12.47 6.72
N PRO A 67 -0.80 -13.70 6.22
CA PRO A 67 -0.54 -14.01 4.82
C PRO A 67 -1.21 -13.02 3.87
N GLU A 68 -2.46 -12.64 4.15
CA GLU A 68 -3.22 -11.72 3.32
C GLU A 68 -2.69 -10.28 3.35
N LEU A 69 -2.33 -9.75 4.54
CA LEU A 69 -1.72 -8.42 4.61
C LEU A 69 -0.33 -8.40 3.97
N ALA A 70 0.44 -9.48 4.12
CA ALA A 70 1.74 -9.62 3.49
C ALA A 70 1.63 -9.65 1.96
N ASP A 71 0.66 -10.37 1.40
CA ASP A 71 0.46 -10.46 -0.03
C ASP A 71 -0.12 -9.17 -0.62
N PHE A 72 -1.03 -8.52 0.09
CA PHE A 72 -1.46 -7.16 -0.23
C PHE A 72 -0.25 -6.21 -0.29
N TYR A 73 0.57 -6.18 0.77
CA TYR A 73 1.75 -5.33 0.85
C TYR A 73 2.72 -5.57 -0.32
N LYS A 74 3.05 -6.83 -0.63
CA LYS A 74 3.94 -7.14 -1.78
C LYS A 74 3.37 -6.61 -3.09
N LYS A 75 2.08 -6.82 -3.33
CA LYS A 75 1.39 -6.37 -4.56
C LYS A 75 1.49 -4.85 -4.73
N VAL A 76 1.26 -4.09 -3.67
CA VAL A 76 1.20 -2.63 -3.72
C VAL A 76 2.59 -1.98 -3.62
N ALA A 77 3.52 -2.56 -2.87
CA ALA A 77 4.91 -2.10 -2.81
C ALA A 77 5.63 -2.32 -4.16
N PHE A 78 5.29 -3.39 -4.88
CA PHE A 78 5.80 -3.61 -6.23
C PHE A 78 5.35 -2.49 -7.19
N LEU A 79 4.10 -2.03 -7.11
CA LEU A 79 3.62 -0.92 -7.94
C LEU A 79 4.36 0.38 -7.65
N GLY A 80 4.58 0.70 -6.37
CA GLY A 80 5.34 1.90 -5.99
C GLY A 80 6.75 1.89 -6.58
N LYS A 81 7.44 0.73 -6.53
CA LYS A 81 8.75 0.56 -7.18
C LYS A 81 8.69 0.67 -8.69
N VAL A 82 7.67 0.11 -9.33
CA VAL A 82 7.52 0.22 -10.80
C VAL A 82 7.28 1.67 -11.22
N GLU A 83 6.43 2.43 -10.50
CA GLU A 83 6.22 3.86 -10.76
C GLU A 83 7.53 4.66 -10.57
N GLU A 84 8.29 4.37 -9.51
CA GLU A 84 9.57 5.03 -9.23
C GLU A 84 10.61 4.78 -10.33
N GLU A 85 10.77 3.53 -10.75
CA GLU A 85 11.73 3.17 -11.80
C GLU A 85 11.31 3.72 -13.18
N GLN A 86 10.01 3.81 -13.47
CA GLN A 86 9.51 4.49 -14.68
C GLN A 86 9.77 6.01 -14.65
N ALA A 87 9.55 6.66 -13.50
CA ALA A 87 9.84 8.08 -13.34
C ALA A 87 11.33 8.39 -13.50
N ARG A 88 12.21 7.54 -12.94
CA ARG A 88 13.67 7.63 -13.12
C ARG A 88 14.09 7.42 -14.57
N GLY A 89 13.48 6.46 -15.26
CA GLY A 89 13.71 6.21 -16.69
C GLY A 89 13.31 7.37 -17.59
N LEU A 90 12.20 8.06 -17.28
CA LEU A 90 11.80 9.28 -18.00
C LEU A 90 12.70 10.47 -17.68
N ALA A 91 13.10 10.64 -16.41
CA ALA A 91 14.01 11.70 -16.00
C ALA A 91 15.39 11.56 -16.64
N SER A 92 15.92 10.34 -16.76
CA SER A 92 17.22 10.09 -17.41
C SER A 92 17.19 10.46 -18.89
N LEU A 93 16.10 10.15 -19.61
CA LEU A 93 15.91 10.57 -21.00
C LEU A 93 15.90 12.11 -21.13
N GLY A 94 15.24 12.83 -20.22
CA GLY A 94 15.25 14.29 -20.21
C GLY A 94 16.63 14.91 -20.00
N ILE A 95 17.52 14.25 -19.26
CA ILE A 95 18.92 14.67 -19.07
C ILE A 95 19.75 14.44 -20.35
N PHE A 96 19.44 13.41 -21.14
CA PHE A 96 20.12 13.14 -22.42
C PHE A 96 19.70 14.08 -23.56
N PHE A 97 18.59 14.81 -23.43
CA PHE A 97 18.09 15.77 -24.43
C PHE A 97 18.33 17.25 -24.05
N HIS A 98 19.28 17.54 -23.14
CA HIS A 98 19.78 18.88 -22.87
C HIS A 98 21.18 19.11 -23.45
#